data_AF-A0AAN6YPR7-F1
#
_entry.id   AF-A0AAN6YPR7-F1
#
_cell.length_a   1.000
_cell.length_b   1.000
_cell.length_c   1.000
_cell.angle_alpha   90.00
_cell.angle_beta   90.00
_cell.angle_gamma   90.00
#
_symmetry.space_group_name_H-M   'P 1'
#
loop_
_entity.id
_entity.type
_entity.pdbx_description
1 polymer ?
#
loop_
_entity_poly.entity_id
_entity_poly.type
_entity_poly.pdbx_seq_one_letter_code
_entity_poly.pdbx_strand_id
1 'polypeptide(L)'
;MATTSSSPSLDDSQHDAAAPEFNADDVPVEVLVKHLLDAKTALASWQLVMRANDLATEGRRMHEESVILTAQTGFLRQGIADQISILKQVRRSMQRVYKGGQKDFKMIVKSLDEADARLNDTMQKLRETVVERVFRPPEEEPKSLMDFVDEKSVEEIHNALKESIRELQNAQTSFDTDLLRFDNDLRTLEKILKSTTSNSPSAASSSELPYKPMPHLLAILTNHSHDMAQHLQSLNKHFDMCVTAVRSTQGGAALARRRAADITQDDGHPLSISNDITEQESHLTGGDFEPLMDPQERAEVVQVVVQDASEVDEVVTELHAVLQQMEIAFSSLKEQADILRAQYVSTVNGFQVLEDIGGKLQSYIEAEDEFVDRWETERQTIFETMARMDEAKETYEGYSAAYHTLLMELERRKSVEEKIQSTLRKAKQTVDGILEVDRKEREHFTQEIGDYLPADLWVGMNEGLPRWEFVAVLDEQERMEQEPRTPTLKNVGLATGN
;
A
#
# COMPACT_ATOMS: atom_id res chain seq x y z
N MET A 1 -39.28 57.34 11.77
CA MET A 1 -39.52 58.62 11.08
C MET A 1 -40.87 58.53 10.41
N ALA A 2 -41.80 59.37 10.87
CA ALA A 2 -43.13 59.54 10.31
C ALA A 2 -43.11 60.73 9.34
N THR A 3 -43.78 60.61 8.19
CA THR A 3 -44.23 61.69 7.30
C THR A 3 -45.28 61.11 6.35
N THR A 4 -46.58 61.29 6.62
CA THR A 4 -47.50 62.28 5.98
C THR A 4 -47.73 62.01 4.49
N SER A 5 -48.85 61.40 4.08
CA SER A 5 -50.17 62.03 3.80
C SER A 5 -50.12 63.16 2.75
N SER A 6 -50.58 62.85 1.54
CA SER A 6 -51.17 63.81 0.61
C SER A 6 -52.16 63.09 -0.31
N SER A 7 -53.44 63.36 -0.09
CA SER A 7 -54.52 63.13 -1.03
C SER A 7 -54.42 64.13 -2.20
N PRO A 8 -54.93 63.75 -3.37
CA PRO A 8 -55.78 64.67 -4.11
C PRO A 8 -57.16 64.04 -4.33
N SER A 9 -58.16 64.71 -3.78
CA SER A 9 -59.55 64.62 -4.19
C SER A 9 -59.69 65.08 -5.64
N LEU A 10 -60.22 64.21 -6.51
CA LEU A 10 -60.76 64.59 -7.80
C LEU A 10 -62.14 63.96 -7.99
N ASP A 11 -62.98 64.77 -8.59
CA ASP A 11 -64.43 64.76 -8.69
C ASP A 11 -65.10 63.43 -9.03
N ASP A 12 -66.24 63.29 -8.37
CA ASP A 12 -67.39 62.47 -8.72
C ASP A 12 -67.99 62.92 -10.08
N SER A 13 -68.70 61.99 -10.72
CA SER A 13 -69.50 62.16 -11.94
C SER A 13 -68.75 62.22 -13.28
N GLN A 14 -68.63 61.06 -13.94
CA GLN A 14 -68.94 60.92 -15.37
C GLN A 14 -69.04 59.45 -15.80
N HIS A 15 -70.28 59.04 -16.11
CA HIS A 15 -70.69 57.94 -16.99
C HIS A 15 -70.20 56.51 -16.68
N ASP A 16 -71.10 55.74 -16.04
CA ASP A 16 -71.36 54.35 -16.40
C ASP A 16 -71.56 54.28 -17.93
N ALA A 17 -70.50 53.95 -18.66
CA ALA A 17 -70.61 53.39 -19.99
C ALA A 17 -70.94 51.91 -19.80
N ALA A 18 -72.23 51.60 -19.82
CA ALA A 18 -72.71 50.22 -19.91
C ALA A 18 -71.96 49.51 -21.04
N ALA A 19 -71.24 48.44 -20.69
CA ALA A 19 -70.71 47.51 -21.66
C ALA A 19 -71.85 47.03 -22.57
N PRO A 20 -71.60 46.77 -23.86
CA PRO A 20 -72.63 46.21 -24.74
C PRO A 20 -73.19 44.93 -24.10
N GLU A 21 -74.50 44.87 -23.88
CA GLU A 21 -75.19 43.66 -23.42
C GLU A 21 -74.90 42.56 -24.45
N PHE A 22 -74.13 41.55 -24.04
CA PHE A 22 -73.80 40.41 -24.88
C PHE A 22 -75.07 39.61 -25.13
N ASN A 23 -75.47 39.49 -26.40
CA ASN A 23 -76.68 38.76 -26.76
C ASN A 23 -76.31 37.33 -27.17
N ALA A 24 -76.66 36.36 -26.33
CA ALA A 24 -76.35 34.94 -26.54
C ALA A 24 -76.88 34.40 -27.86
N ASP A 25 -77.97 35.00 -28.37
CA ASP A 25 -78.69 34.56 -29.57
C ASP A 25 -77.99 35.00 -30.88
N ASP A 26 -76.99 35.88 -30.80
CA ASP A 26 -76.16 36.31 -31.95
C ASP A 26 -75.02 35.33 -32.26
N VAL A 27 -74.74 34.36 -31.37
CA VAL A 27 -73.72 33.32 -31.58
C VAL A 27 -74.35 32.11 -32.28
N PRO A 28 -73.91 31.74 -33.51
CA PRO A 28 -74.44 30.58 -34.19
C PRO A 28 -74.15 29.28 -33.43
N VAL A 29 -75.12 28.37 -33.42
CA VAL A 29 -75.00 27.05 -32.77
C VAL A 29 -73.84 26.25 -33.37
N GLU A 30 -73.52 26.45 -34.66
CA GLU A 30 -72.36 25.86 -35.34
C GLU A 30 -71.02 26.30 -34.72
N VAL A 31 -70.93 27.52 -34.20
CA VAL A 31 -69.72 28.07 -33.58
C VAL A 31 -69.51 27.45 -32.20
N LEU A 32 -70.57 27.30 -31.40
CA LEU A 32 -70.51 26.61 -30.11
C LEU A 32 -70.15 25.13 -30.24
N VAL A 33 -70.70 24.45 -31.26
CA VAL A 33 -70.33 23.06 -31.56
C VAL A 33 -68.86 22.96 -32.00
N LYS A 34 -68.35 23.95 -32.74
CA LYS A 34 -66.92 24.01 -33.09
C LYS A 34 -66.06 24.17 -31.84
N HIS A 35 -66.38 25.11 -30.96
CA HIS A 35 -65.65 25.30 -29.70
C HIS A 35 -65.69 24.08 -28.79
N LEU A 36 -66.81 23.35 -28.74
CA LEU A 36 -66.90 22.07 -28.02
C LEU A 36 -65.96 20.99 -28.60
N LEU A 37 -65.82 20.93 -29.93
CA LEU A 37 -64.92 20.01 -30.60
C LEU A 37 -63.45 20.41 -30.38
N ASP A 38 -63.14 21.70 -30.47
CA ASP A 38 -61.81 22.26 -30.22
C ASP A 38 -61.40 22.08 -28.73
N ALA A 39 -62.33 22.24 -27.79
CA ALA A 39 -62.11 21.95 -26.38
C ALA A 39 -61.86 20.45 -26.14
N LYS A 40 -62.54 19.57 -26.87
CA LYS A 40 -62.34 18.12 -26.78
C LYS A 40 -60.97 17.68 -27.32
N THR A 41 -60.52 18.27 -28.45
CA THR A 41 -59.18 17.99 -28.98
C THR A 41 -58.11 18.56 -28.05
N ALA A 42 -58.32 19.75 -27.47
CA ALA A 42 -57.45 20.31 -26.44
C ALA A 42 -57.39 19.44 -25.18
N LEU A 43 -58.50 18.81 -24.76
CA LEU A 43 -58.51 17.88 -23.63
C LEU A 43 -57.65 16.62 -23.88
N ALA A 44 -57.40 16.26 -25.14
CA ALA A 44 -56.46 15.18 -25.48
C ALA A 44 -55.01 15.47 -25.00
N SER A 45 -54.69 16.74 -24.68
CA SER A 45 -53.44 17.15 -24.03
C SER A 45 -53.24 16.57 -22.62
N TRP A 46 -54.23 15.88 -22.04
CA TRP A 46 -54.07 15.12 -20.79
C TRP A 46 -52.87 14.14 -20.84
N GLN A 47 -52.56 13.60 -22.01
CA GLN A 47 -51.41 12.71 -22.21
C GLN A 47 -50.07 13.41 -21.92
N LEU A 48 -49.96 14.71 -22.24
CA LEU A 48 -48.78 15.53 -21.95
C LEU A 48 -48.62 15.73 -20.45
N VAL A 49 -49.72 15.96 -19.75
CA VAL A 49 -49.78 16.17 -18.29
C VAL A 49 -49.44 14.88 -17.55
N MET A 50 -49.93 13.73 -18.03
CA MET A 50 -49.52 12.42 -17.51
C MET A 50 -48.02 12.20 -17.65
N ARG A 51 -47.47 12.46 -18.84
CA ARG A 51 -46.01 12.36 -19.07
C ARG A 51 -45.23 13.31 -18.17
N ALA A 52 -45.70 14.53 -17.96
CA ALA A 52 -45.08 15.49 -17.05
C ALA A 52 -45.06 14.97 -15.60
N ASN A 53 -46.17 14.41 -15.13
CA ASN A 53 -46.25 13.78 -13.82
C ASN A 53 -45.31 12.56 -13.71
N ASP A 54 -45.20 11.73 -14.75
CA ASP A 54 -44.26 10.61 -14.79
C ASP A 54 -42.80 11.10 -14.70
N LEU A 55 -42.44 12.18 -15.41
CA LEU A 55 -41.11 12.80 -15.33
C LEU A 55 -40.83 13.38 -13.93
N ALA A 56 -41.81 14.02 -13.29
CA ALA A 56 -41.66 14.59 -11.96
C ALA A 56 -41.53 13.52 -10.87
N THR A 57 -42.32 12.45 -10.96
CA THR A 57 -42.26 11.31 -10.03
C THR A 57 -40.95 10.53 -10.17
N GLU A 58 -40.52 10.23 -11.40
CA GLU A 58 -39.24 9.58 -11.65
C GLU A 58 -38.06 10.49 -11.28
N GLY A 59 -38.16 11.79 -11.52
CA GLY A 59 -37.18 12.78 -11.09
C GLY A 59 -37.01 12.80 -9.56
N ARG A 60 -38.12 12.70 -8.81
CA ARG A 60 -38.08 12.56 -7.35
C ARG A 60 -37.38 11.29 -6.91
N ARG A 61 -37.73 10.15 -7.49
CA ARG A 61 -37.11 8.85 -7.20
C ARG A 61 -35.59 8.89 -7.46
N MET A 62 -35.17 9.46 -8.59
CA MET A 62 -33.74 9.61 -8.91
C MET A 62 -33.01 10.53 -7.94
N HIS A 63 -33.65 11.62 -7.48
CA HIS A 63 -33.06 12.50 -6.49
C HIS A 63 -32.89 11.81 -5.14
N GLU A 64 -33.90 11.10 -4.66
CA GLU A 64 -33.85 10.31 -3.43
C GLU A 64 -32.71 9.28 -3.47
N GLU A 65 -32.61 8.52 -4.57
CA GLU A 65 -31.51 7.57 -4.81
C GLU A 65 -30.15 8.27 -4.81
N SER A 66 -30.03 9.43 -5.48
CA SER A 66 -28.79 10.19 -5.58
C SER A 66 -28.31 10.74 -4.24
N VAL A 67 -29.24 11.17 -3.37
CA VAL A 67 -28.92 11.62 -2.00
C VAL A 67 -28.36 10.47 -1.18
N ILE A 68 -28.99 9.28 -1.25
CA ILE A 68 -28.53 8.07 -0.57
C ILE A 68 -27.12 7.68 -1.07
N LEU A 69 -26.92 7.61 -2.39
CA LEU A 69 -25.63 7.25 -2.99
C LEU A 69 -24.53 8.24 -2.62
N THR A 70 -24.85 9.54 -2.55
CA THR A 70 -23.89 10.58 -2.15
C THR A 70 -23.46 10.40 -0.69
N ALA A 71 -24.41 10.14 0.21
CA ALA A 71 -24.11 9.89 1.62
C ALA A 71 -23.27 8.61 1.80
N GLN A 72 -23.63 7.51 1.12
CA GLN A 72 -22.88 6.26 1.14
C GLN A 72 -21.46 6.43 0.57
N THR A 73 -21.34 7.13 -0.57
CA THR A 73 -20.05 7.43 -1.20
C THR A 73 -19.17 8.27 -0.28
N GLY A 74 -19.74 9.29 0.37
CA GLY A 74 -19.04 10.13 1.33
C GLY A 74 -18.52 9.34 2.54
N PHE A 75 -19.37 8.49 3.12
CA PHE A 75 -19.00 7.60 4.22
C PHE A 75 -17.87 6.64 3.83
N LEU A 76 -17.99 5.95 2.69
CA LEU A 76 -16.97 5.03 2.21
C LEU A 76 -15.66 5.74 1.90
N ARG A 77 -15.69 6.92 1.26
CA ARG A 77 -14.48 7.70 0.97
C ARG A 77 -13.75 8.12 2.24
N GLN A 78 -14.47 8.59 3.24
CA GLN A 78 -13.87 8.94 4.53
C GLN A 78 -13.24 7.72 5.19
N GLY A 79 -13.98 6.59 5.25
CA GLY A 79 -13.46 5.34 5.81
C GLY A 79 -12.22 4.83 5.08
N ILE A 80 -12.23 4.85 3.74
CA ILE A 80 -11.06 4.46 2.93
C ILE A 80 -9.88 5.39 3.19
N ALA A 81 -10.10 6.70 3.28
CA ALA A 81 -9.05 7.67 3.56
C ALA A 81 -8.41 7.45 4.95
N ASP A 82 -9.23 7.17 5.97
CA ASP A 82 -8.76 6.86 7.32
C ASP A 82 -7.92 5.58 7.34
N GLN A 83 -8.38 4.52 6.66
CA GLN A 83 -7.63 3.26 6.54
C GLN A 83 -6.31 3.44 5.77
N ILE A 84 -6.29 4.23 4.69
CA ILE A 84 -5.05 4.57 3.97
C ILE A 84 -4.06 5.27 4.91
N SER A 85 -4.53 6.16 5.78
CA SER A 85 -3.67 6.84 6.76
C SER A 85 -3.01 5.83 7.71
N ILE A 86 -3.78 4.86 8.21
CA ILE A 86 -3.28 3.77 9.07
C ILE A 86 -2.29 2.90 8.31
N LEU A 87 -2.61 2.46 7.09
CA LEU A 87 -1.71 1.65 6.27
C LEU A 87 -0.40 2.39 5.97
N LYS A 88 -0.45 3.70 5.71
CA LYS A 88 0.75 4.54 5.58
C LYS A 88 1.55 4.66 6.87
N GLN A 89 0.91 4.57 8.03
CA GLN A 89 1.62 4.53 9.31
C GLN A 89 2.34 3.20 9.50
N VAL A 90 1.68 2.08 9.21
CA VAL A 90 2.30 0.73 9.23
C VAL A 90 3.46 0.64 8.23
N ARG A 91 3.26 1.13 7.01
CA ARG A 91 4.31 1.20 5.98
C ARG A 91 5.54 1.98 6.47
N ARG A 92 5.34 3.06 7.24
CA ARG A 92 6.41 3.86 7.84
C ARG A 92 7.07 3.16 9.03
N SER A 93 6.39 2.31 9.80
CA SER A 93 7.07 1.49 10.83
C SER A 93 7.95 0.43 10.18
N MET A 94 7.41 -0.34 9.23
CA MET A 94 8.17 -1.35 8.47
C MET A 94 9.43 -0.76 7.84
N GLN A 95 9.32 0.44 7.23
CA GLN A 95 10.48 1.11 6.66
C GLN A 95 11.54 1.52 7.69
N ARG A 96 11.11 1.89 8.91
CA ARG A 96 12.04 2.25 9.98
C ARG A 96 12.77 1.01 10.49
N VAL A 97 12.08 -0.11 10.65
CA VAL A 97 12.68 -1.40 11.03
C VAL A 97 13.69 -1.83 9.97
N TYR A 98 13.31 -1.82 8.69
CA TYR A 98 14.21 -2.14 7.58
C TYR A 98 15.48 -1.27 7.56
N LYS A 99 15.32 0.06 7.64
CA LYS A 99 16.45 1.00 7.64
C LYS A 99 17.32 0.87 8.90
N GLY A 100 16.70 0.53 10.04
CA GLY A 100 17.40 0.20 11.28
C GLY A 100 18.30 -1.00 11.08
N GLY A 101 17.74 -2.13 10.63
CA GLY A 101 18.49 -3.35 10.33
C GLY A 101 19.60 -3.13 9.30
N GLN A 102 19.36 -2.36 8.24
CA GLN A 102 20.39 -2.03 7.23
C GLN A 102 21.55 -1.22 7.82
N LYS A 103 21.25 -0.24 8.67
CA LYS A 103 22.28 0.58 9.33
C LYS A 103 23.10 -0.25 10.30
N ASP A 104 22.44 -1.09 11.09
CA ASP A 104 23.09 -1.94 12.08
C ASP A 104 23.94 -3.02 11.38
N PHE A 105 23.46 -3.59 10.27
CA PHE A 105 24.24 -4.48 9.42
C PHE A 105 25.53 -3.84 8.95
N LYS A 106 25.45 -2.62 8.42
CA LYS A 106 26.62 -1.87 7.96
C LYS A 106 27.63 -1.63 9.10
N MET A 107 27.15 -1.41 10.32
CA MET A 107 28.01 -1.24 11.50
C MET A 107 28.70 -2.55 11.88
N ILE A 108 27.96 -3.67 11.87
CA ILE A 108 28.47 -5.00 12.21
C ILE A 108 29.48 -5.49 11.17
N VAL A 109 29.21 -5.30 9.88
CA VAL A 109 30.19 -5.62 8.82
C VAL A 109 31.48 -4.84 9.02
N LYS A 110 31.41 -3.58 9.43
CA LYS A 110 32.61 -2.80 9.72
C LYS A 110 33.39 -3.34 10.93
N SER A 111 32.72 -3.68 12.03
CA SER A 111 33.40 -4.25 13.21
C SER A 111 34.02 -5.62 12.91
N LEU A 112 33.37 -6.37 12.04
CA LEU A 112 33.83 -7.67 11.56
C LEU A 112 35.07 -7.53 10.66
N ASP A 113 35.06 -6.63 9.67
CA ASP A 113 36.23 -6.35 8.84
C ASP A 113 37.42 -5.89 9.69
N GLU A 114 37.16 -5.10 10.75
CA GLU A 114 38.18 -4.71 11.73
C GLU A 114 38.72 -5.89 12.54
N ALA A 115 37.88 -6.87 12.91
CA ALA A 115 38.31 -8.07 13.63
C ALA A 115 39.12 -9.02 12.74
N ASP A 116 38.65 -9.23 11.51
CA ASP A 116 39.33 -10.00 10.48
C ASP A 116 40.71 -9.41 10.15
N ALA A 117 40.81 -8.08 10.01
CA ALA A 117 42.08 -7.41 9.78
C ALA A 117 43.09 -7.63 10.93
N ARG A 118 42.63 -7.64 12.19
CA ARG A 118 43.50 -7.91 13.35
C ARG A 118 44.00 -9.35 13.35
N LEU A 119 43.13 -10.32 13.05
CA LEU A 119 43.53 -11.73 12.97
C LEU A 119 44.54 -11.94 11.83
N ASN A 120 44.27 -11.40 10.65
CA ASN A 120 45.17 -11.48 9.51
C ASN A 120 46.54 -10.83 9.79
N ASP A 121 46.60 -9.70 10.50
CA ASP A 121 47.88 -9.10 10.94
C ASP A 121 48.68 -10.05 11.85
N THR A 122 48.01 -10.75 12.78
CA THR A 122 48.68 -11.74 13.63
C THR A 122 49.15 -12.98 12.85
N MET A 123 48.34 -13.48 11.92
CA MET A 123 48.74 -14.58 11.04
C MET A 123 49.90 -14.19 10.11
N GLN A 124 49.92 -12.95 9.63
CA GLN A 124 51.02 -12.42 8.83
C GLN A 124 52.33 -12.36 9.64
N LYS A 125 52.28 -11.91 10.90
CA LYS A 125 53.44 -11.94 11.80
C LYS A 125 53.96 -13.35 12.00
N LEU A 126 53.06 -14.32 12.22
CA LEU A 126 53.44 -15.74 12.31
C LEU A 126 54.11 -16.24 11.02
N ARG A 127 53.59 -15.83 9.86
CA ARG A 127 54.14 -16.20 8.54
C ARG A 127 55.54 -15.61 8.30
N GLU A 128 55.80 -14.40 8.79
CA GLU A 128 57.11 -13.74 8.69
C GLU A 128 58.16 -14.30 9.66
N THR A 129 57.73 -14.89 10.78
CA THR A 129 58.64 -15.51 11.75
C THR A 129 59.14 -16.89 11.27
N VAL A 130 60.39 -16.96 10.80
CA VAL A 130 61.05 -18.20 10.39
C VAL A 130 61.54 -18.97 11.61
N VAL A 131 61.31 -20.28 11.63
CA VAL A 131 61.77 -21.16 12.72
C VAL A 131 63.29 -21.36 12.67
N GLU A 132 63.97 -21.14 13.80
CA GLU A 132 65.41 -21.39 13.96
C GLU A 132 65.82 -22.82 13.59
N ARG A 133 67.00 -22.95 12.94
CA ARG A 133 67.52 -24.24 12.42
C ARG A 133 67.75 -25.30 13.49
N VAL A 134 67.93 -24.92 14.75
CA VAL A 134 68.18 -25.87 15.85
C VAL A 134 66.95 -26.72 16.16
N PHE A 135 65.75 -26.22 15.87
CA PHE A 135 64.49 -26.96 16.04
C PHE A 135 64.11 -27.78 14.81
N ARG A 136 64.99 -27.85 13.80
CA ARG A 136 64.72 -28.54 12.54
C ARG A 136 65.75 -29.64 12.27
N PRO A 137 65.34 -30.78 11.68
CA PRO A 137 66.27 -31.72 11.09
C PRO A 137 67.18 -31.02 10.05
N PRO A 138 68.45 -31.44 9.91
CA PRO A 138 69.45 -30.75 9.08
C PRO A 138 69.12 -30.72 7.57
N GLU A 139 68.11 -31.46 7.10
CA GLU A 139 67.76 -31.63 5.68
C GLU A 139 66.44 -30.94 5.26
N GLU A 140 65.69 -30.30 6.17
CA GLU A 140 64.38 -29.71 5.84
C GLU A 140 64.43 -28.20 5.48
N GLU A 141 63.54 -27.79 4.56
CA GLU A 141 63.34 -26.40 4.10
C GLU A 141 62.91 -25.42 5.22
N PRO A 142 63.14 -24.11 5.06
CA PRO A 142 62.68 -23.06 5.97
C PRO A 142 61.16 -23.04 6.16
N LYS A 143 60.69 -23.71 7.22
CA LYS A 143 59.32 -23.62 7.73
C LYS A 143 59.11 -22.36 8.55
N SER A 144 57.93 -21.77 8.39
CA SER A 144 57.44 -20.63 9.16
C SER A 144 56.67 -21.09 10.40
N LEU A 145 56.51 -20.23 11.40
CA LEU A 145 55.73 -20.52 12.59
C LEU A 145 54.26 -20.83 12.24
N MET A 146 53.76 -20.22 11.16
CA MET A 146 52.42 -20.46 10.61
C MET A 146 52.20 -21.90 10.11
N ASP A 147 53.23 -22.61 9.64
CA ASP A 147 53.10 -23.97 9.08
C ASP A 147 52.71 -25.03 10.13
N PHE A 148 52.78 -24.65 11.42
CA PHE A 148 52.45 -25.50 12.56
C PHE A 148 51.07 -25.18 13.16
N VAL A 149 50.35 -24.22 12.57
CA VAL A 149 49.04 -23.74 13.02
C VAL A 149 47.94 -24.32 12.13
N ASP A 150 46.78 -24.67 12.70
CA ASP A 150 45.65 -25.20 11.95
C ASP A 150 44.84 -24.09 11.26
N GLU A 151 45.13 -23.85 9.99
CA GLU A 151 44.45 -22.87 9.13
C GLU A 151 42.96 -23.22 8.91
N LYS A 152 42.56 -24.49 9.06
CA LYS A 152 41.18 -24.94 8.83
C LYS A 152 40.19 -24.29 9.80
N SER A 153 40.60 -24.06 11.04
CA SER A 153 39.78 -23.39 12.05
C SER A 153 39.38 -21.96 11.63
N VAL A 154 40.30 -21.25 10.98
CA VAL A 154 40.06 -19.90 10.45
C VAL A 154 39.19 -19.98 9.19
N GLU A 155 39.43 -20.94 8.29
CA GLU A 155 38.56 -21.16 7.13
C GLU A 155 37.10 -21.46 7.52
N GLU A 156 36.88 -22.27 8.57
CA GLU A 156 35.55 -22.56 9.12
C GLU A 156 34.85 -21.30 9.67
N ILE A 157 35.59 -20.44 10.38
CA ILE A 157 35.10 -19.14 10.86
C ILE A 157 34.69 -18.26 9.66
N HIS A 158 35.53 -18.16 8.63
CA HIS A 158 35.24 -17.37 7.43
C HIS A 158 34.05 -17.91 6.64
N ASN A 159 33.91 -19.24 6.56
CA ASN A 159 32.79 -19.87 5.85
C ASN A 159 31.47 -19.68 6.59
N ALA A 160 31.45 -19.84 7.92
CA ALA A 160 30.28 -19.57 8.76
C ALA A 160 29.82 -18.11 8.61
N LEU A 161 30.77 -17.19 8.56
CA LEU A 161 30.49 -15.77 8.39
C LEU A 161 29.91 -15.44 7.01
N LYS A 162 30.50 -15.99 5.95
CA LYS A 162 29.99 -15.80 4.58
C LYS A 162 28.55 -16.30 4.46
N GLU A 163 28.23 -17.40 5.11
CA GLU A 163 26.88 -17.95 5.11
C GLU A 163 25.90 -17.03 5.84
N SER A 164 26.25 -16.58 7.05
CA SER A 164 25.44 -15.63 7.81
C SER A 164 25.18 -14.32 7.04
N ILE A 165 26.19 -13.79 6.35
CA ILE A 165 26.04 -12.59 5.51
C ILE A 165 25.09 -12.86 4.32
N ARG A 166 25.17 -14.04 3.69
CA ARG A 166 24.28 -14.41 2.58
C ARG A 166 22.84 -14.56 3.03
N GLU A 167 22.60 -15.28 4.12
CA GLU A 167 21.26 -15.45 4.69
C GLU A 167 20.63 -14.11 5.02
N LEU A 168 21.42 -13.19 5.58
CA LEU A 168 20.94 -11.84 5.84
C LEU A 168 20.64 -11.04 4.57
N GLN A 169 21.48 -11.11 3.55
CA GLN A 169 21.21 -10.46 2.26
C GLN A 169 19.94 -11.03 1.61
N ASN A 170 19.70 -12.33 1.73
CA ASN A 170 18.48 -12.98 1.28
C ASN A 170 17.26 -12.44 2.04
N ALA A 171 17.33 -12.37 3.38
CA ALA A 171 16.26 -11.79 4.20
C ALA A 171 15.97 -10.33 3.85
N GLN A 172 17.02 -9.52 3.61
CA GLN A 172 16.87 -8.11 3.21
C GLN A 172 16.21 -7.95 1.85
N THR A 173 16.59 -8.76 0.86
CA THR A 173 16.03 -8.69 -0.50
C THR A 173 14.58 -9.20 -0.55
N SER A 174 14.27 -10.23 0.23
CA SER A 174 12.89 -10.70 0.42
C SER A 174 12.01 -9.60 1.01
N PHE A 175 12.43 -9.01 2.14
CA PHE A 175 11.61 -7.99 2.80
C PHE A 175 11.49 -6.70 1.97
N ASP A 176 12.53 -6.29 1.22
CA ASP A 176 12.44 -5.16 0.27
C ASP A 176 11.42 -5.43 -0.84
N THR A 177 11.34 -6.68 -1.32
CA THR A 177 10.35 -7.09 -2.33
C THR A 177 8.93 -6.96 -1.79
N ASP A 178 8.68 -7.43 -0.55
CA ASP A 178 7.37 -7.30 0.10
C ASP A 178 6.99 -5.84 0.35
N LEU A 179 7.97 -5.02 0.73
CA LEU A 179 7.80 -3.59 0.94
C LEU A 179 7.41 -2.84 -0.35
N LEU A 180 8.04 -3.20 -1.48
CA LEU A 180 7.71 -2.67 -2.80
C LEU A 180 6.32 -3.12 -3.26
N ARG A 181 5.94 -4.37 -2.95
CA ARG A 181 4.59 -4.88 -3.23
C ARG A 181 3.54 -4.10 -2.46
N PHE A 182 3.78 -3.84 -1.17
CA PHE A 182 2.88 -3.03 -0.34
C PHE A 182 2.76 -1.59 -0.86
N ASP A 183 3.87 -0.99 -1.32
CA ASP A 183 3.84 0.34 -1.95
C ASP A 183 3.02 0.35 -3.26
N ASN A 184 3.15 -0.68 -4.08
CA ASN A 184 2.42 -0.77 -5.34
C ASN A 184 0.91 -0.91 -5.09
N ASP A 185 0.53 -1.70 -4.09
CA ASP A 185 -0.85 -1.87 -3.67
C ASP A 185 -1.45 -0.54 -3.17
N LEU A 186 -0.72 0.20 -2.31
CA LEU A 186 -1.14 1.54 -1.86
C LEU A 186 -1.27 2.56 -3.01
N ARG A 187 -0.34 2.57 -3.97
CA ARG A 187 -0.41 3.44 -5.14
C ARG A 187 -1.59 3.12 -6.04
N THR A 188 -1.91 1.84 -6.19
CA THR A 188 -3.06 1.36 -6.98
C THR A 188 -4.36 1.86 -6.36
N LEU A 189 -4.50 1.72 -5.04
CA LEU A 189 -5.66 2.22 -4.30
C LEU A 189 -5.80 3.76 -4.44
N GLU A 190 -4.72 4.51 -4.27
CA GLU A 190 -4.75 5.97 -4.44
C GLU A 190 -5.14 6.38 -5.87
N LYS A 191 -4.65 5.67 -6.89
CA LYS A 191 -4.96 5.94 -8.29
C LYS A 191 -6.45 5.77 -8.56
N ILE A 192 -7.05 4.70 -8.04
CA ILE A 192 -8.49 4.43 -8.16
C ILE A 192 -9.27 5.59 -7.55
N LEU A 193 -8.96 6.00 -6.31
CA LEU A 193 -9.67 7.09 -5.63
C LEU A 193 -9.51 8.46 -6.31
N LYS A 194 -8.32 8.77 -6.83
CA LYS A 194 -8.06 10.00 -7.59
C LYS A 194 -8.88 10.04 -8.88
N SER A 195 -8.95 8.92 -9.61
CA SER A 195 -9.78 8.81 -10.82
C SER A 195 -11.28 8.98 -10.56
N THR A 196 -11.74 8.67 -9.34
CA THR A 196 -13.14 8.89 -8.93
C THR A 196 -13.44 10.36 -8.61
N THR A 197 -12.43 11.17 -8.30
CA THR A 197 -12.61 12.58 -7.89
C THR A 197 -12.60 13.53 -9.09
N SER A 198 -11.91 13.17 -10.18
CA SER A 198 -11.88 13.96 -11.42
C SER A 198 -13.22 14.03 -12.14
N ASN A 199 -14.16 13.13 -11.84
CA ASN A 199 -15.50 13.10 -12.42
C ASN A 199 -16.52 13.89 -11.60
N SER A 200 -16.06 14.82 -10.76
CA SER A 200 -16.96 15.71 -10.02
C SER A 200 -17.66 16.67 -10.98
N PRO A 201 -18.99 16.83 -10.88
CA PRO A 201 -19.78 17.66 -11.79
C PRO A 201 -19.36 19.14 -11.79
N SER A 202 -18.63 19.60 -10.76
CA SER A 202 -18.10 20.98 -10.70
C SER A 202 -16.84 21.23 -11.54
N ALA A 203 -16.15 20.17 -12.00
CA ALA A 203 -14.86 20.30 -12.70
C ALA A 203 -14.96 20.04 -14.22
N ALA A 204 -16.07 19.46 -14.70
CA ALA A 204 -16.20 18.95 -16.06
C ALA A 204 -17.10 19.79 -16.99
N SER A 205 -17.50 21.00 -16.61
CA SER A 205 -18.37 21.83 -17.47
C SER A 205 -17.55 22.55 -18.55
N SER A 206 -17.25 21.83 -19.63
CA SER A 206 -17.01 22.39 -20.97
C SER A 206 -18.33 22.57 -21.76
N SER A 207 -19.48 22.54 -21.08
CA SER A 207 -20.80 22.81 -21.65
C SER A 207 -21.20 24.26 -21.36
N GLU A 208 -21.76 24.94 -22.37
CA GLU A 208 -22.16 26.36 -22.33
C GLU A 208 -23.32 26.67 -21.35
N LEU A 209 -23.89 25.65 -20.69
CA LEU A 209 -25.03 25.81 -19.77
C LEU A 209 -24.59 25.90 -18.29
N PRO A 210 -25.17 26.83 -17.51
CA PRO A 210 -24.89 26.94 -16.08
C PRO A 210 -25.28 25.65 -15.34
N TYR A 211 -24.36 25.10 -14.52
CA TYR A 211 -24.64 23.97 -13.64
C TYR A 211 -25.81 24.28 -12.71
N LYS A 212 -26.87 23.46 -12.77
CA LYS A 212 -28.03 23.54 -11.87
C LYS A 212 -27.99 22.36 -10.88
N PRO A 213 -27.98 22.61 -9.56
CA PRO A 213 -28.04 21.54 -8.56
C PRO A 213 -29.30 20.66 -8.72
N MET A 214 -29.20 19.36 -8.41
CA MET A 214 -30.35 18.43 -8.49
C MET A 214 -31.62 18.90 -7.76
N PRO A 215 -31.56 19.52 -6.56
CA PRO A 215 -32.77 20.05 -5.90
C PRO A 215 -33.47 21.14 -6.70
N HIS A 216 -32.71 21.96 -7.43
CA HIS A 216 -33.25 23.00 -8.29
C HIS A 216 -33.92 22.39 -9.54
N LEU A 217 -33.31 21.36 -10.14
CA LEU A 217 -33.93 20.62 -11.25
C LEU A 217 -35.23 19.93 -10.82
N LEU A 218 -35.27 19.39 -9.60
CA LEU A 218 -36.48 18.79 -9.03
C LEU A 218 -37.57 19.83 -8.73
N ALA A 219 -37.20 21.02 -8.25
CA ALA A 219 -38.15 22.12 -8.07
C ALA A 219 -38.77 22.54 -9.42
N ILE A 220 -37.98 22.60 -10.49
CA ILE A 220 -38.49 22.86 -11.86
C ILE A 220 -39.50 21.78 -12.27
N LEU A 221 -39.16 20.50 -12.14
CA LEU A 221 -40.05 19.39 -12.53
C LEU A 221 -41.36 19.38 -11.74
N THR A 222 -41.30 19.64 -10.43
CA THR A 222 -42.48 19.61 -9.56
C THR A 222 -43.39 20.82 -9.76
N ASN A 223 -42.82 22.02 -9.92
CA ASN A 223 -43.60 23.22 -10.22
C ASN A 223 -44.27 23.11 -11.59
N HIS A 224 -43.53 22.74 -12.64
CA HIS A 224 -44.10 22.60 -13.98
C HIS A 224 -45.14 21.47 -14.08
N SER A 225 -44.97 20.37 -13.35
CA SER A 225 -46.01 19.34 -13.25
C SER A 225 -47.28 19.87 -12.58
N HIS A 226 -47.15 20.79 -11.62
CA HIS A 226 -48.29 21.43 -10.98
C HIS A 226 -48.97 22.43 -11.93
N ASP A 227 -48.20 23.27 -12.61
CA ASP A 227 -48.69 24.24 -13.60
C ASP A 227 -49.47 23.51 -14.72
N MET A 228 -48.91 22.43 -15.28
CA MET A 228 -49.59 21.61 -16.29
C MET A 228 -50.90 20.99 -15.80
N ALA A 229 -50.99 20.61 -14.52
CA ALA A 229 -52.23 20.13 -13.92
C ALA A 229 -53.27 21.25 -13.77
N GLN A 230 -52.85 22.48 -13.46
CA GLN A 230 -53.75 23.65 -13.41
C GLN A 230 -54.28 23.99 -14.81
N HIS A 231 -53.43 23.96 -15.85
CA HIS A 231 -53.86 24.15 -17.23
C HIS A 231 -54.87 23.07 -17.66
N LEU A 232 -54.65 21.80 -17.32
CA LEU A 232 -55.61 20.72 -17.60
C LEU A 232 -56.93 20.92 -16.86
N GLN A 233 -56.90 21.37 -15.61
CA GLN A 233 -58.11 21.68 -14.85
C GLN A 233 -58.89 22.83 -15.51
N SER A 234 -58.21 23.86 -16.00
CA SER A 234 -58.82 24.97 -16.74
C SER A 234 -59.45 24.50 -18.05
N LEU A 235 -58.75 23.67 -18.84
CA LEU A 235 -59.27 23.08 -20.07
C LEU A 235 -60.49 22.18 -19.81
N ASN A 236 -60.47 21.40 -18.74
CA ASN A 236 -61.60 20.56 -18.36
C ASN A 236 -62.82 21.41 -17.94
N LYS A 237 -62.60 22.47 -17.16
CA LYS A 237 -63.66 23.44 -16.83
C LYS A 237 -64.23 24.10 -18.08
N HIS A 238 -63.38 24.51 -19.03
CA HIS A 238 -63.81 25.07 -20.31
C HIS A 238 -64.61 24.07 -21.15
N PHE A 239 -64.21 22.80 -21.16
CA PHE A 239 -64.98 21.72 -21.80
C PHE A 239 -66.36 21.54 -21.15
N ASP A 240 -66.45 21.49 -19.82
CA ASP A 240 -67.71 21.42 -19.09
C ASP A 240 -68.62 22.63 -19.36
N MET A 241 -68.03 23.83 -19.46
CA MET A 241 -68.74 25.05 -19.85
C MET A 241 -69.21 25.02 -21.31
N CYS A 242 -68.40 24.51 -22.24
CA CYS A 242 -68.80 24.26 -23.63
C CYS A 242 -69.97 23.27 -23.72
N VAL A 243 -69.95 22.18 -22.95
CA VAL A 243 -71.04 21.20 -22.88
C VAL A 243 -72.31 21.86 -22.33
N THR A 244 -72.18 22.67 -21.28
CA THR A 244 -73.31 23.39 -20.66
C THR A 244 -73.90 24.41 -21.64
N ALA A 245 -73.07 25.19 -22.33
CA ALA A 245 -73.48 26.14 -23.36
C ALA A 245 -74.27 25.44 -24.49
N VAL A 246 -73.70 24.37 -25.06
CA VAL A 246 -74.34 23.61 -26.17
C VAL A 246 -75.65 22.95 -25.75
N ARG A 247 -75.78 22.50 -24.49
CA ARG A 247 -77.02 21.93 -23.94
C ARG A 247 -78.10 22.99 -23.71
N SER A 248 -77.70 24.17 -23.24
CA SER A 248 -78.61 25.30 -23.00
C SER A 248 -79.16 25.93 -24.29
N THR A 249 -78.49 25.70 -25.42
CA THR A 249 -78.96 26.15 -26.75
C THR A 249 -79.88 25.14 -27.43
N GLN A 250 -81.04 25.61 -27.88
CA GLN A 250 -82.03 24.77 -28.56
C GLN A 250 -81.44 24.13 -29.83
N GLY A 251 -81.41 22.79 -29.89
CA GLY A 251 -80.90 22.03 -31.03
C GLY A 251 -79.37 21.82 -31.07
N GLY A 252 -78.61 22.43 -30.16
CA GLY A 252 -77.14 22.33 -30.10
C GLY A 252 -76.63 20.92 -29.84
N ALA A 253 -77.26 20.17 -28.92
CA ALA A 253 -76.89 18.79 -28.61
C ALA A 253 -77.08 17.82 -29.80
N ALA A 254 -78.13 18.03 -30.62
CA ALA A 254 -78.37 17.22 -31.81
C ALA A 254 -77.36 17.53 -32.94
N LEU A 255 -76.99 18.82 -33.10
CA LEU A 255 -75.99 19.25 -34.08
C LEU A 255 -74.57 18.81 -33.69
N ALA A 256 -74.22 18.87 -32.41
CA ALA A 256 -72.96 18.37 -31.86
C ALA A 256 -72.77 16.88 -32.14
N ARG A 257 -73.81 16.06 -31.91
CA ARG A 257 -73.77 14.61 -32.20
C ARG A 257 -73.55 14.31 -33.68
N ARG A 258 -74.20 15.07 -34.57
CA ARG A 258 -74.03 14.93 -36.03
C ARG A 258 -72.62 15.31 -36.48
N ARG A 259 -72.11 16.48 -36.06
CA ARG A 259 -70.77 16.95 -36.39
C ARG A 259 -69.68 16.04 -35.82
N ALA A 260 -69.85 15.52 -34.61
CA ALA A 260 -68.93 14.56 -34.00
C ALA A 260 -68.86 13.26 -34.81
N ALA A 261 -70.01 12.75 -35.28
CA ALA A 261 -70.07 11.57 -36.14
C ALA A 261 -69.40 11.81 -37.51
N ASP A 262 -69.59 12.99 -38.10
CA ASP A 262 -68.97 13.37 -39.38
C ASP A 262 -67.43 13.44 -39.26
N ILE A 263 -66.89 13.98 -38.16
CA ILE A 263 -65.43 14.08 -37.93
C ILE A 263 -64.79 12.71 -37.68
N THR A 264 -65.49 11.79 -37.00
CA THR A 264 -64.99 10.42 -36.79
C THR A 264 -64.86 9.60 -38.07
N GLN A 265 -65.47 10.04 -39.17
CA GLN A 265 -65.45 9.36 -40.46
C GLN A 265 -64.25 9.75 -41.34
N ASP A 266 -63.60 10.90 -41.06
CA ASP A 266 -62.51 11.47 -41.87
C ASP A 266 -61.11 11.26 -41.24
N ASP A 267 -61.00 11.21 -39.90
CA ASP A 267 -59.70 11.30 -39.19
C ASP A 267 -59.27 10.07 -38.35
N GLY A 268 -59.97 8.93 -38.45
CA GLY A 268 -59.52 7.64 -37.89
C GLY A 268 -59.39 7.54 -36.35
N HIS A 269 -59.54 8.63 -35.62
CA HIS A 269 -59.60 8.68 -34.16
C HIS A 269 -61.06 8.75 -33.67
N PRO A 270 -61.56 7.79 -32.87
CA PRO A 270 -62.95 7.79 -32.41
C PRO A 270 -63.18 8.88 -31.34
N LEU A 271 -63.58 10.08 -31.77
CA LEU A 271 -64.12 11.14 -30.91
C LEU A 271 -65.56 10.78 -30.46
N SER A 272 -65.71 9.85 -29.52
CA SER A 272 -67.04 9.52 -28.99
C SER A 272 -67.53 10.63 -28.06
N ILE A 273 -68.26 11.63 -28.59
CA ILE A 273 -69.05 12.60 -27.79
C ILE A 273 -70.37 11.95 -27.32
N SER A 274 -70.68 10.77 -27.85
CA SER A 274 -71.97 10.11 -27.74
C SER A 274 -72.19 9.37 -26.41
N ASN A 275 -71.19 9.20 -25.54
CA ASN A 275 -71.42 8.68 -24.18
C ASN A 275 -71.62 9.82 -23.16
N ASP A 276 -70.80 10.87 -23.22
CA ASP A 276 -70.80 11.96 -22.24
C ASP A 276 -72.07 12.85 -22.30
N ILE A 277 -72.70 12.96 -23.48
CA ILE A 277 -73.99 13.65 -23.61
C ILE A 277 -75.16 12.73 -23.18
N THR A 278 -75.01 11.41 -23.33
CA THR A 278 -76.12 10.45 -23.20
C THR A 278 -76.23 9.87 -21.78
N GLU A 279 -75.12 9.74 -21.04
CA GLU A 279 -75.13 9.29 -19.64
C GLU A 279 -75.88 10.29 -18.73
N GLN A 280 -75.79 11.60 -19.01
CA GLN A 280 -76.58 12.62 -18.31
C GLN A 280 -78.03 12.78 -18.82
N GLU A 281 -78.36 12.32 -20.04
CA GLU A 281 -79.76 12.23 -20.50
C GLU A 281 -80.52 11.12 -19.74
N SER A 282 -79.85 10.00 -19.40
CA SER A 282 -80.48 8.89 -18.68
C SER A 282 -80.93 9.22 -17.25
N HIS A 283 -80.35 10.26 -16.64
CA HIS A 283 -80.73 10.72 -15.31
C HIS A 283 -81.95 11.66 -15.31
N LEU A 284 -82.43 12.08 -16.50
CA LEU A 284 -83.48 13.08 -16.68
C LEU A 284 -84.51 12.67 -17.75
N THR A 285 -84.67 11.38 -18.04
CA THR A 285 -85.78 10.91 -18.88
C THR A 285 -87.10 10.98 -18.10
N GLY A 286 -87.65 12.18 -18.00
CA GLY A 286 -88.85 12.44 -17.21
C GLY A 286 -89.41 13.85 -17.34
N GLY A 287 -89.66 14.30 -18.58
CA GLY A 287 -90.64 15.37 -18.84
C GLY A 287 -90.14 16.82 -18.84
N ASP A 288 -90.70 17.57 -19.79
CA ASP A 288 -90.70 19.02 -19.97
C ASP A 288 -89.37 19.77 -20.22
N PHE A 289 -89.33 20.38 -21.41
CA PHE A 289 -88.44 21.48 -21.78
C PHE A 289 -88.79 22.72 -20.97
N GLU A 290 -88.29 22.79 -19.75
CA GLU A 290 -88.16 24.05 -19.03
C GLU A 290 -86.78 24.65 -19.41
N PRO A 291 -86.65 25.97 -19.63
CA PRO A 291 -85.34 26.56 -19.88
C PRO A 291 -84.48 26.32 -18.64
N LEU A 292 -83.55 25.36 -18.74
CA LEU A 292 -82.72 24.88 -17.62
C LEU A 292 -81.77 25.95 -17.04
N MET A 293 -81.80 27.18 -17.55
CA MET A 293 -80.93 28.27 -17.17
C MET A 293 -81.63 29.61 -17.46
N ASP A 294 -81.46 30.60 -16.58
CA ASP A 294 -81.97 31.94 -16.84
C ASP A 294 -81.33 32.49 -18.14
N PRO A 295 -82.06 33.22 -19.02
CA PRO A 295 -81.47 33.74 -20.26
C PRO A 295 -80.24 34.62 -20.03
N GLN A 296 -80.15 35.27 -18.87
CA GLN A 296 -79.00 36.07 -18.47
C GLN A 296 -77.80 35.19 -18.08
N GLU A 297 -78.02 34.15 -17.28
CA GLU A 297 -76.99 33.15 -16.95
C GLU A 297 -76.49 32.40 -18.21
N ARG A 298 -77.37 32.14 -19.19
CA ARG A 298 -77.00 31.57 -20.49
C ARG A 298 -76.09 32.52 -21.27
N ALA A 299 -76.42 33.81 -21.30
CA ALA A 299 -75.60 34.82 -21.98
C ALA A 299 -74.21 34.92 -21.35
N GLU A 300 -74.12 34.87 -20.02
CA GLU A 300 -72.84 34.86 -19.30
C GLU A 300 -72.01 33.61 -19.62
N VAL A 301 -72.60 32.41 -19.65
CA VAL A 301 -71.87 31.17 -19.99
C VAL A 301 -71.39 31.17 -21.44
N VAL A 302 -72.23 31.59 -22.39
CA VAL A 302 -71.85 31.68 -23.81
C VAL A 302 -70.77 32.73 -24.02
N GLN A 303 -70.82 33.85 -23.29
CA GLN A 303 -69.80 34.89 -23.34
C GLN A 303 -68.43 34.36 -22.88
N VAL A 304 -68.38 33.66 -21.74
CA VAL A 304 -67.13 33.08 -21.23
C VAL A 304 -66.58 32.01 -22.17
N VAL A 305 -67.44 31.14 -22.73
CA VAL A 305 -67.02 30.12 -23.71
C VAL A 305 -66.39 30.75 -24.96
N VAL A 306 -66.97 31.82 -25.50
CA VAL A 306 -66.43 32.49 -26.69
C VAL A 306 -65.11 33.21 -26.38
N GLN A 307 -64.96 33.78 -25.19
CA GLN A 307 -63.72 34.41 -24.74
C GLN A 307 -62.60 33.37 -24.56
N ASP A 308 -62.84 32.36 -23.73
CA ASP A 308 -61.87 31.29 -23.42
C ASP A 308 -61.45 30.51 -24.68
N ALA A 309 -62.37 30.33 -25.64
CA ALA A 309 -62.09 29.58 -26.87
C ALA A 309 -60.95 30.19 -27.71
N SER A 310 -60.66 31.48 -27.57
CA SER A 310 -59.51 32.12 -28.23
C SER A 310 -58.17 31.83 -27.54
N GLU A 311 -58.20 31.47 -26.26
CA GLU A 311 -57.02 31.21 -25.42
C GLU A 311 -56.67 29.70 -25.37
N VAL A 312 -57.58 28.80 -25.75
CA VAL A 312 -57.39 27.34 -25.69
C VAL A 312 -56.14 26.87 -26.46
N ASP A 313 -55.91 27.39 -27.67
CA ASP A 313 -54.74 27.00 -28.48
C ASP A 313 -53.42 27.49 -27.84
N GLU A 314 -53.42 28.71 -27.28
CA GLU A 314 -52.28 29.26 -26.55
C GLU A 314 -51.93 28.39 -25.34
N VAL A 315 -52.93 28.00 -24.53
CA VAL A 315 -52.74 27.10 -23.38
C VAL A 315 -52.18 25.74 -23.81
N VAL A 316 -52.63 25.19 -24.94
CA VAL A 316 -52.07 23.92 -25.46
C VAL A 316 -50.62 24.11 -25.92
N THR A 317 -50.28 25.21 -26.59
CA THR A 317 -48.87 25.49 -26.95
C THR A 317 -47.98 25.70 -25.72
N GLU A 318 -48.50 26.34 -24.67
CA GLU A 318 -47.82 26.49 -23.38
C GLU A 318 -47.58 25.13 -22.71
N LEU A 319 -48.59 24.24 -22.68
CA LEU A 319 -48.43 22.87 -22.19
C LEU A 319 -47.31 22.11 -22.91
N HIS A 320 -47.21 22.25 -24.23
CA HIS A 320 -46.10 21.68 -25.00
C HIS A 320 -44.75 22.30 -24.63
N ALA A 321 -44.66 23.62 -24.49
CA ALA A 321 -43.43 24.33 -24.13
C ALA A 321 -42.96 23.99 -22.69
N VAL A 322 -43.89 23.86 -21.75
CA VAL A 322 -43.60 23.46 -20.36
C VAL A 322 -43.09 22.02 -20.33
N LEU A 323 -43.73 21.10 -21.06
CA LEU A 323 -43.26 19.71 -21.15
C LEU A 323 -41.83 19.62 -21.73
N GLN A 324 -41.51 20.39 -22.77
CA GLN A 324 -40.16 20.43 -23.34
C GLN A 324 -39.12 20.91 -22.32
N GLN A 325 -39.44 21.92 -21.51
CA GLN A 325 -38.56 22.40 -20.44
C GLN A 325 -38.36 21.34 -19.35
N MET A 326 -39.41 20.59 -18.99
CA MET A 326 -39.31 19.47 -18.07
C MET A 326 -38.42 18.36 -18.60
N GLU A 327 -38.50 18.03 -19.90
CA GLU A 327 -37.64 17.00 -20.52
C GLU A 327 -36.16 17.41 -20.49
N ILE A 328 -35.86 18.68 -20.76
CA ILE A 328 -34.49 19.21 -20.66
C ILE A 328 -34.00 19.12 -19.21
N ALA A 329 -34.80 19.58 -18.24
CA ALA A 329 -34.44 19.51 -16.82
C ALA A 329 -34.23 18.07 -16.34
N PHE A 330 -35.10 17.14 -16.78
CA PHE A 330 -35.00 15.73 -16.47
C PHE A 330 -33.75 15.08 -17.06
N SER A 331 -33.37 15.42 -18.30
CA SER A 331 -32.15 14.90 -18.93
C SER A 331 -30.90 15.30 -18.15
N SER A 332 -30.82 16.57 -17.69
CA SER A 332 -29.71 17.04 -16.87
C SER A 332 -29.70 16.37 -15.49
N LEU A 333 -30.87 16.14 -14.89
CA LEU A 333 -30.98 15.41 -13.63
C LEU A 333 -30.48 13.97 -13.77
N LYS A 334 -30.85 13.30 -14.88
CA LYS A 334 -30.43 11.95 -15.18
C LYS A 334 -28.91 11.85 -15.37
N GLU A 335 -28.31 12.77 -16.12
CA GLU A 335 -26.86 12.83 -16.31
C GLU A 335 -26.13 12.97 -14.97
N GLN A 336 -26.60 13.87 -14.09
CA GLN A 336 -26.04 14.03 -12.75
C GLN A 336 -26.20 12.76 -11.89
N ALA A 337 -27.35 12.10 -11.96
CA ALA A 337 -27.59 10.83 -11.25
C ALA A 337 -26.65 9.72 -11.74
N ASP A 338 -26.43 9.61 -13.05
CA ASP A 338 -25.54 8.60 -13.64
C ASP A 338 -24.08 8.83 -13.26
N ILE A 339 -23.63 10.09 -13.19
CA ILE A 339 -22.30 10.44 -12.65
C ILE A 339 -22.17 9.98 -11.20
N LEU A 340 -23.17 10.24 -10.35
CA LEU A 340 -23.14 9.82 -8.94
C LEU A 340 -23.15 8.29 -8.79
N ARG A 341 -23.92 7.56 -9.61
CA ARG A 341 -23.89 6.09 -9.65
C ARG A 341 -22.50 5.58 -10.04
N ALA A 342 -21.89 6.15 -11.08
CA ALA A 342 -20.54 5.78 -11.51
C ALA A 342 -19.49 6.06 -10.40
N GLN A 343 -19.61 7.19 -9.70
CA GLN A 343 -18.75 7.51 -8.57
C GLN A 343 -18.91 6.51 -7.41
N TYR A 344 -20.15 6.12 -7.09
CA TYR A 344 -20.42 5.10 -6.07
C TYR A 344 -19.78 3.76 -6.44
N VAL A 345 -20.04 3.24 -7.64
CA VAL A 345 -19.47 1.97 -8.12
C VAL A 345 -17.94 1.99 -8.07
N SER A 346 -17.31 3.08 -8.52
CA SER A 346 -15.86 3.22 -8.45
C SER A 346 -15.33 3.29 -7.01
N THR A 347 -16.09 3.89 -6.08
CA THR A 347 -15.73 3.94 -4.66
C THR A 347 -15.84 2.55 -4.02
N VAL A 348 -16.87 1.78 -4.38
CA VAL A 348 -17.02 0.37 -3.96
C VAL A 348 -15.86 -0.49 -4.50
N ASN A 349 -15.45 -0.29 -5.76
CA ASN A 349 -14.27 -0.97 -6.30
C ASN A 349 -12.99 -0.59 -5.52
N GLY A 350 -12.86 0.68 -5.13
CA GLY A 350 -11.77 1.12 -4.25
C GLY A 350 -11.80 0.45 -2.88
N PHE A 351 -12.99 0.25 -2.31
CA PHE A 351 -13.17 -0.47 -1.06
C PHE A 351 -12.77 -1.95 -1.17
N GLN A 352 -13.12 -2.63 -2.28
CA GLN A 352 -12.70 -4.01 -2.53
C GLN A 352 -11.18 -4.15 -2.60
N VAL A 353 -10.50 -3.21 -3.28
CA VAL A 353 -9.03 -3.19 -3.30
C VAL A 353 -8.46 -2.97 -1.90
N LEU A 354 -9.08 -2.12 -1.09
CA LEU A 354 -8.68 -1.94 0.31
C LEU A 354 -8.85 -3.23 1.12
N GLU A 355 -9.94 -3.98 0.91
CA GLU A 355 -10.17 -5.28 1.54
C GLU A 355 -9.12 -6.32 1.13
N ASP A 356 -8.76 -6.37 -0.16
CA ASP A 356 -7.68 -7.23 -0.66
C ASP A 356 -6.32 -6.89 -0.01
N ILE A 357 -6.03 -5.59 0.17
CA ILE A 357 -4.84 -5.13 0.88
C ILE A 357 -4.92 -5.52 2.36
N GLY A 358 -6.08 -5.39 2.99
CA GLY A 358 -6.34 -5.81 4.36
C GLY A 358 -6.08 -7.31 4.54
N GLY A 359 -6.51 -8.15 3.59
CA GLY A 359 -6.23 -9.59 3.59
C GLY A 359 -4.74 -9.94 3.46
N LYS A 360 -3.96 -9.12 2.74
CA LYS A 360 -2.50 -9.28 2.61
C LYS A 360 -1.72 -8.64 3.76
N LEU A 361 -2.33 -7.73 4.54
CA LEU A 361 -1.63 -6.97 5.56
C LEU A 361 -0.94 -7.87 6.58
N GLN A 362 -1.62 -8.95 6.97
CA GLN A 362 -1.06 -9.95 7.88
C GLN A 362 0.22 -10.58 7.32
N SER A 363 0.26 -10.91 6.03
CA SER A 363 1.47 -11.46 5.40
C SER A 363 2.63 -10.46 5.35
N TYR A 364 2.36 -9.16 5.23
CA TYR A 364 3.40 -8.13 5.31
C TYR A 364 3.96 -7.95 6.72
N ILE A 365 3.10 -8.09 7.74
CA ILE A 365 3.53 -8.06 9.15
C ILE A 365 4.34 -9.32 9.47
N GLU A 366 3.89 -10.49 9.04
CA GLU A 366 4.64 -11.74 9.19
C GLU A 366 6.01 -11.67 8.51
N ALA A 367 6.12 -11.02 7.34
CA ALA A 367 7.39 -10.78 6.68
C ALA A 367 8.31 -9.81 7.47
N GLU A 368 7.73 -8.81 8.15
CA GLU A 368 8.48 -7.93 9.07
C GLU A 368 9.03 -8.71 10.26
N ASP A 369 8.18 -9.52 10.91
CA ASP A 369 8.57 -10.36 12.05
C ASP A 369 9.65 -11.37 11.65
N GLU A 370 9.48 -12.05 10.52
CA GLU A 370 10.46 -13.01 10.00
C GLU A 370 11.79 -12.34 9.65
N PHE A 371 11.76 -11.12 9.13
CA PHE A 371 12.97 -10.32 8.90
C PHE A 371 13.68 -9.97 10.22
N VAL A 372 12.93 -9.55 11.24
CA VAL A 372 13.48 -9.20 12.56
C VAL A 372 14.09 -10.44 13.23
N ASP A 373 13.38 -11.57 13.25
CA ASP A 373 13.85 -12.82 13.85
C ASP A 373 15.11 -13.34 13.18
N ARG A 374 15.15 -13.35 11.83
CA ARG A 374 16.35 -13.71 11.09
C ARG A 374 17.49 -12.73 11.35
N TRP A 375 17.21 -11.43 11.35
CA TRP A 375 18.21 -10.41 11.65
C TRP A 375 18.82 -10.61 13.04
N GLU A 376 18.01 -10.88 14.07
CA GLU A 376 18.50 -11.11 15.42
C GLU A 376 19.33 -12.39 15.54
N THR A 377 18.88 -13.46 14.88
CA THR A 377 19.60 -14.74 14.84
C THR A 377 20.95 -14.59 14.17
N GLU A 378 21.00 -14.01 12.96
CA GLU A 378 22.25 -13.82 12.23
C GLU A 378 23.18 -12.84 12.94
N ARG A 379 22.63 -11.79 13.55
CA ARG A 379 23.40 -10.87 14.38
C ARG A 379 24.10 -11.61 15.52
N GLN A 380 23.40 -12.51 16.21
CA GLN A 380 24.00 -13.31 17.27
C GLN A 380 25.12 -14.22 16.73
N THR A 381 24.87 -14.92 15.62
CA THR A 381 25.88 -15.77 14.95
C THR A 381 27.13 -14.97 14.58
N ILE A 382 26.99 -13.73 14.08
CA ILE A 382 28.13 -12.87 13.75
C ILE A 382 28.90 -12.47 15.01
N PHE A 383 28.22 -12.12 16.11
CA PHE A 383 28.90 -11.81 17.38
C PHE A 383 29.66 -13.01 17.94
N GLU A 384 29.08 -14.20 17.90
CA GLU A 384 29.76 -15.45 18.31
C GLU A 384 30.97 -15.75 17.41
N THR A 385 30.86 -15.46 16.11
CA THR A 385 31.96 -15.63 15.15
C THR A 385 33.08 -14.62 15.37
N MET A 386 32.77 -13.35 15.66
CA MET A 386 33.76 -12.34 16.04
C MET A 386 34.48 -12.72 17.34
N ALA A 387 33.77 -13.24 18.34
CA ALA A 387 34.38 -13.73 19.57
C ALA A 387 35.37 -14.87 19.31
N ARG A 388 35.01 -15.82 18.44
CA ARG A 388 35.92 -16.90 18.00
C ARG A 388 37.15 -16.38 17.25
N MET A 389 37.01 -15.33 16.43
CA MET A 389 38.16 -14.68 15.78
C MET A 389 39.11 -14.05 16.79
N ASP A 390 38.58 -13.36 17.81
CA ASP A 390 39.39 -12.75 18.86
C ASP A 390 40.09 -13.83 19.73
N GLU A 391 39.44 -14.97 20.01
CA GLU A 391 40.06 -16.12 20.70
C GLU A 391 41.18 -16.77 19.87
N ALA A 392 40.95 -16.96 18.56
CA ALA A 392 41.98 -17.46 17.65
C ALA A 392 43.20 -16.52 17.62
N LYS A 393 42.96 -15.20 17.58
CA LYS A 393 44.01 -14.19 17.65
C LYS A 393 44.80 -14.29 18.95
N GLU A 394 44.13 -14.38 20.11
CA GLU A 394 44.81 -14.50 21.41
C GLU A 394 45.68 -15.77 21.47
N THR A 395 45.17 -16.88 20.93
CA THR A 395 45.91 -18.14 20.84
C THR A 395 47.17 -17.99 19.98
N TYR A 396 47.09 -17.28 18.86
CA TYR A 396 48.21 -17.04 17.95
C TYR A 396 49.25 -16.07 18.53
N GLU A 397 48.81 -15.02 19.21
CA GLU A 397 49.69 -14.12 19.96
C GLU A 397 50.41 -14.86 21.09
N GLY A 398 49.68 -15.71 21.83
CA GLY A 398 50.24 -16.57 22.87
C GLY A 398 51.26 -17.57 22.33
N TYR A 399 50.98 -18.17 21.17
CA TYR A 399 51.90 -19.08 20.49
C TYR A 399 53.20 -18.37 20.06
N SER A 400 53.10 -17.16 19.50
CA SER A 400 54.27 -16.34 19.15
C SER A 400 55.12 -15.99 20.38
N ALA A 401 54.49 -15.61 21.49
CA ALA A 401 55.18 -15.31 22.74
C ALA A 401 55.86 -16.54 23.37
N ALA A 402 55.20 -17.70 23.31
CA ALA A 402 55.76 -18.98 23.74
C ALA A 402 56.99 -19.36 22.90
N TYR A 403 56.94 -19.14 21.58
CA TYR A 403 58.08 -19.34 20.69
C TYR A 403 59.27 -18.44 21.07
N HIS A 404 59.04 -17.16 21.34
CA HIS A 404 60.11 -16.26 21.80
C HIS A 404 60.74 -16.74 23.12
N THR A 405 59.93 -17.25 24.04
CA THR A 405 60.41 -17.83 25.30
C THR A 405 61.23 -19.10 25.08
N LEU A 406 60.83 -19.93 24.11
CA LEU A 406 61.59 -21.12 23.71
C LEU A 406 62.98 -20.75 23.15
N LEU A 407 63.09 -19.66 22.38
CA LEU A 407 64.39 -19.16 21.91
C LEU A 407 65.29 -18.72 23.08
N MET A 408 64.74 -18.02 24.07
CA MET A 408 65.50 -17.62 25.26
C MET A 408 65.98 -18.85 26.06
N GLU A 409 65.15 -19.87 26.18
CA GLU A 409 65.53 -21.11 26.87
C GLU A 409 66.61 -21.89 26.10
N LEU A 410 66.56 -21.88 24.77
CA LEU A 410 67.62 -22.46 23.93
C LEU A 410 68.96 -21.76 24.20
N GLU A 411 68.98 -20.43 24.19
CA GLU A 411 70.19 -19.65 24.48
C GLU A 411 70.69 -19.88 25.90
N ARG A 412 69.77 -19.99 26.86
CA ARG A 412 70.11 -20.35 28.25
C ARG A 412 70.80 -21.71 28.30
N ARG A 413 70.27 -22.73 27.61
CA ARG A 413 70.85 -24.08 27.56
C ARG A 413 72.24 -24.07 26.90
N LYS A 414 72.41 -23.36 25.78
CA LYS A 414 73.73 -23.16 25.16
C LYS A 414 74.72 -22.54 26.13
N SER A 415 74.33 -21.48 26.84
CA SER A 415 75.21 -20.82 27.82
C SER A 415 75.60 -21.74 29.00
N VAL A 416 74.69 -22.62 29.43
CA VAL A 416 74.97 -23.61 30.48
C VAL A 416 75.93 -24.66 29.95
N GLU A 417 75.71 -25.17 28.73
CA GLU A 417 76.62 -26.10 28.08
C GLU A 417 78.02 -25.50 27.93
N GLU A 418 78.14 -24.25 27.46
CA GLU A 418 79.41 -23.54 27.37
C GLU A 418 80.10 -23.38 28.73
N LYS A 419 79.33 -23.10 29.79
CA LYS A 419 79.85 -23.05 31.18
C LYS A 419 80.34 -24.40 31.65
N ILE A 420 79.63 -25.49 31.36
CA ILE A 420 80.05 -26.86 31.66
C ILE A 420 81.35 -27.16 30.90
N GLN A 421 81.38 -26.94 29.59
CA GLN A 421 82.56 -27.16 28.75
C GLN A 421 83.75 -26.30 29.20
N SER A 422 83.53 -25.06 29.62
CA SER A 422 84.57 -24.16 30.15
C SER A 422 85.12 -24.66 31.49
N THR A 423 84.25 -25.11 32.38
CA THR A 423 84.65 -25.66 33.69
C THR A 423 85.41 -26.98 33.51
N LEU A 424 84.95 -27.87 32.62
CA LEU A 424 85.66 -29.10 32.27
C LEU A 424 87.02 -28.80 31.64
N ARG A 425 87.13 -27.80 30.75
CA ARG A 425 88.42 -27.34 30.21
C ARG A 425 89.36 -26.84 31.31
N LYS A 426 88.87 -26.02 32.25
CA LYS A 426 89.66 -25.53 33.39
C LYS A 426 90.08 -26.65 34.33
N ALA A 427 89.19 -27.60 34.61
CA ALA A 427 89.47 -28.78 35.42
C ALA A 427 90.55 -29.63 34.76
N LYS A 428 90.43 -29.90 33.45
CA LYS A 428 91.46 -30.60 32.66
C LYS A 428 92.81 -29.86 32.73
N GLN A 429 92.83 -28.55 32.50
CA GLN A 429 94.06 -27.75 32.63
C GLN A 429 94.67 -27.82 34.03
N THR A 430 93.84 -27.85 35.08
CA THR A 430 94.29 -27.96 36.47
C THR A 430 94.88 -29.34 36.74
N VAL A 431 94.23 -30.41 36.27
CA VAL A 431 94.75 -31.79 36.35
C VAL A 431 96.07 -31.92 35.58
N ASP A 432 96.12 -31.43 34.35
CA ASP A 432 97.34 -31.41 33.53
C ASP A 432 98.47 -30.64 34.25
N GLY A 433 98.13 -29.53 34.94
CA GLY A 433 99.08 -28.77 35.76
C GLY A 433 99.63 -29.54 36.97
N ILE A 434 98.77 -30.28 37.70
CA ILE A 434 99.20 -31.12 38.84
C ILE A 434 100.12 -32.25 38.34
N LEU A 435 99.74 -32.90 37.24
CA LEU A 435 100.55 -33.96 36.63
C LEU A 435 101.92 -33.45 36.17
N GLU A 436 101.98 -32.20 35.68
CA GLU A 436 103.24 -31.56 35.29
C GLU A 436 104.12 -31.18 36.49
N VAL A 437 103.53 -30.74 37.61
CA VAL A 437 104.26 -30.50 38.86
C VAL A 437 104.81 -31.81 39.43
N ASP A 438 103.97 -32.86 39.52
CA ASP A 438 104.40 -34.20 39.94
C ASP A 438 105.53 -34.74 39.05
N ARG A 439 105.43 -34.56 37.72
CA ARG A 439 106.50 -34.93 36.79
C ARG A 439 107.81 -34.22 37.12
N LYS A 440 107.78 -32.91 37.37
CA LYS A 440 108.97 -32.12 37.74
C LYS A 440 109.55 -32.53 39.10
N GLU A 441 108.70 -32.78 40.10
CA GLU A 441 109.15 -33.25 41.41
C GLU A 441 109.77 -34.65 41.31
N ARG A 442 109.21 -35.56 40.50
CA ARG A 442 109.81 -36.87 40.22
C ARG A 442 111.13 -36.76 39.47
N GLU A 443 111.23 -35.88 38.48
CA GLU A 443 112.49 -35.59 37.77
C GLU A 443 113.55 -35.04 38.75
N HIS A 444 113.18 -34.11 39.63
CA HIS A 444 114.06 -33.56 40.66
C HIS A 444 114.50 -34.61 41.68
N PHE A 445 113.57 -35.40 42.21
CA PHE A 445 113.84 -36.51 43.12
C PHE A 445 114.78 -37.55 42.49
N THR A 446 114.56 -37.87 41.21
CA THR A 446 115.41 -38.78 40.45
C THR A 446 116.80 -38.19 40.22
N GLN A 447 116.92 -36.88 40.00
CA GLN A 447 118.23 -36.21 39.89
C GLN A 447 118.99 -36.18 41.22
N GLU A 448 118.31 -36.01 42.36
CA GLU A 448 118.97 -35.91 43.67
C GLU A 448 119.35 -37.27 44.27
N ILE A 449 118.51 -38.28 44.11
CA ILE A 449 118.63 -39.56 44.83
C ILE A 449 118.78 -40.76 43.87
N GLY A 450 118.49 -40.59 42.58
CA GLY A 450 118.45 -41.69 41.60
C GLY A 450 119.77 -42.45 41.44
N ASP A 451 120.91 -41.77 41.56
CA ASP A 451 122.24 -42.41 41.50
C ASP A 451 122.50 -43.39 42.66
N TYR A 452 121.73 -43.26 43.76
CA TYR A 452 121.86 -44.07 44.97
C TYR A 452 120.75 -45.14 45.10
N LEU A 453 119.78 -45.17 44.18
CA LEU A 453 118.64 -46.09 44.25
C LEU A 453 118.76 -47.19 43.18
N PRO A 454 118.85 -48.48 43.56
CA PRO A 454 118.82 -49.58 42.59
C PRO A 454 117.49 -49.63 41.84
N ALA A 455 117.54 -49.76 40.51
CA ALA A 455 116.36 -49.72 39.64
C ALA A 455 115.27 -50.77 39.97
N ASP A 456 115.60 -51.84 40.69
CA ASP A 456 114.68 -52.93 41.07
C ASP A 456 113.88 -52.66 42.36
N LEU A 457 114.15 -51.57 43.11
CA LEU A 457 113.45 -51.31 44.37
C LEU A 457 111.98 -50.89 44.14
N TRP A 458 111.72 -50.14 43.05
CA TRP A 458 110.37 -49.74 42.65
C TRP A 458 110.29 -49.62 41.11
N VAL A 459 109.71 -50.64 40.48
CA VAL A 459 109.57 -50.76 39.01
C VAL A 459 108.78 -49.60 38.38
N GLY A 460 107.83 -49.02 39.13
CA GLY A 460 106.99 -47.90 38.69
C GLY A 460 107.58 -46.51 38.95
N MET A 461 108.83 -46.39 39.42
CA MET A 461 109.43 -45.09 39.78
C MET A 461 109.47 -44.10 38.61
N ASN A 462 109.60 -44.61 37.37
CA ASN A 462 109.56 -43.82 36.13
C ASN A 462 108.21 -43.89 35.39
N GLU A 463 107.22 -44.63 35.91
CA GLU A 463 105.91 -44.70 35.28
C GLU A 463 105.10 -43.43 35.54
N GLY A 464 104.52 -42.85 34.50
CA GLY A 464 103.62 -41.71 34.62
C GLY A 464 102.31 -42.08 35.30
N LEU A 465 101.68 -41.13 35.99
CA LEU A 465 100.31 -41.30 36.47
C LEU A 465 99.34 -41.50 35.28
N PRO A 466 98.22 -42.24 35.47
CA PRO A 466 97.25 -42.50 34.42
C PRO A 466 96.60 -41.21 33.91
N ARG A 467 96.32 -41.17 32.60
CA ARG A 467 95.63 -40.05 31.95
C ARG A 467 94.12 -40.15 32.18
N TRP A 468 93.51 -39.06 32.60
CA TRP A 468 92.07 -38.96 32.80
C TRP A 468 91.43 -38.17 31.67
N GLU A 469 90.41 -38.74 31.01
CA GLU A 469 89.64 -38.08 29.94
C GLU A 469 88.17 -38.02 30.34
N PHE A 470 87.57 -36.83 30.23
CA PHE A 470 86.15 -36.63 30.50
C PHE A 470 85.37 -36.79 29.19
N VAL A 471 84.40 -37.72 29.17
CA VAL A 471 83.50 -37.97 28.04
C VAL A 471 82.10 -37.53 28.44
N ALA A 472 81.43 -36.75 27.59
CA ALA A 472 80.03 -36.42 27.80
C ALA A 472 79.17 -37.69 27.66
N VAL A 473 78.46 -38.05 28.71
CA VAL A 473 77.51 -39.17 28.71
C VAL A 473 76.12 -38.58 28.55
N LEU A 474 75.42 -38.98 27.48
CA LEU A 474 73.98 -38.76 27.36
C LEU A 474 73.29 -39.83 28.22
N ASP A 475 72.40 -39.44 29.12
CA ASP A 475 71.67 -40.38 29.97
C ASP A 475 70.92 -41.40 29.08
N GLU A 476 71.00 -42.69 29.43
CA GLU A 476 70.40 -43.77 28.63
C GLU A 476 68.87 -43.69 28.51
N GLN A 477 68.20 -42.90 29.37
CA GLN A 477 66.78 -42.59 29.24
C GLN A 477 66.47 -41.64 28.07
N GLU A 478 67.39 -40.75 27.70
CA GLU A 478 67.21 -39.84 26.56
C GLU A 478 67.51 -40.51 25.20
N ARG A 479 68.25 -41.63 25.19
CA ARG A 479 68.51 -42.40 23.96
C ARG A 479 67.28 -43.11 23.40
N MET A 480 66.30 -43.48 24.24
CA MET A 480 65.07 -44.13 23.77
C MET A 480 64.03 -43.13 23.22
N GLU A 481 64.20 -41.82 23.44
CA GLU A 481 63.28 -40.79 22.96
C GLU A 481 63.75 -40.08 21.67
N GLN A 482 65.00 -40.29 21.26
CA GLN A 482 65.55 -39.76 20.00
C GLN A 482 65.37 -40.69 18.77
N GLU A 483 64.63 -41.80 18.89
CA GLU A 483 64.08 -42.46 17.71
C GLU A 483 62.85 -41.68 17.21
N PRO A 484 62.73 -41.39 15.91
CA PRO A 484 61.61 -40.65 15.38
C PRO A 484 60.35 -41.50 15.54
N ARG A 485 59.50 -41.17 16.54
CA ARG A 485 58.13 -41.68 16.59
C ARG A 485 57.36 -41.07 15.42
N THR A 486 57.46 -41.71 14.27
CA THR A 486 56.53 -41.52 13.16
C THR A 486 55.11 -41.79 13.68
N PRO A 487 54.16 -40.84 13.56
CA PRO A 487 52.79 -41.12 13.92
C PRO A 487 52.22 -42.09 12.87
N THR A 488 52.05 -43.35 13.26
CA THR A 488 51.36 -44.34 12.44
C THR A 488 49.89 -43.94 12.40
N LEU A 489 49.45 -43.41 11.26
CA LEU A 489 48.04 -43.30 10.90
C LEU A 489 47.40 -44.70 11.02
N LYS A 490 46.51 -44.87 12.00
CA LYS A 490 45.61 -46.03 12.05
C LYS A 490 44.68 -45.94 10.84
N ASN A 491 45.01 -46.70 9.80
CA ASN A 491 44.06 -47.19 8.81
C ASN A 491 43.00 -48.03 9.55
N VAL A 492 41.82 -47.45 9.77
CA VAL A 492 40.60 -48.24 10.03
C VAL A 492 40.07 -48.67 8.66
N GLY A 493 40.58 -49.81 8.19
CA GLY A 493 40.06 -50.54 7.05
C GLY A 493 39.31 -51.78 7.53
N LEU A 494 38.07 -51.87 7.08
CA LEU A 494 37.07 -52.91 7.29
C LEU A 494 37.58 -54.36 7.38
N ALA A 495 36.90 -55.16 8.21
CA ALA A 495 36.72 -56.60 7.96
C ALA A 495 35.24 -56.98 8.15
N THR A 496 34.67 -57.42 7.04
CA THR A 496 33.40 -58.12 6.84
C THR A 496 33.31 -59.44 7.60
N GLY A 497 32.08 -59.86 7.97
CA GLY A 497 31.70 -61.28 7.95
C GLY A 497 30.88 -61.81 9.13
N ASN A 498 29.59 -61.51 9.19
CA ASN A 498 28.49 -62.48 9.01
C ASN A 498 27.11 -61.80 9.18
#